data_AF-A0A945BFN2-F1
#
_entry.id   AF-A0A945BFN2-F1
#
_cell.length_a   1.000
_cell.length_b   1.000
_cell.length_c   1.000
_cell.angle_alpha   90.00
_cell.angle_beta   90.00
_cell.angle_gamma   90.00
#
_symmetry.space_group_name_H-M   'P 1'
#
loop_
_entity.id
_entity.type
_entity.pdbx_description
1 polymer ?
#
loop_
_entity_poly.entity_id
_entity_poly.type
_entity_poly.pdbx_seq_one_letter_code
_entity_poly.pdbx_strand_id
1 'polypeptide(L)'
;LMYGSEFLVNGVQSIARLSEWDDRIVSVSLVAIGTSLPELATSLVAAFRKESNLAIGNLIGSNIFNVLAVLGITSIITPIKMIDESLFTDYIWMMISVIILGFFIYVFSKKQVSKTEGFLLLVFYIVFMFFLF
;
A
#
# COMPACT_ATOMS: atom_id res chain seq x y z
N LEU A 1 2.86 5.28 -19.06
CA LEU A 1 2.71 4.74 -17.68
C LEU A 1 3.88 3.85 -17.32
N MET A 2 4.16 2.77 -18.06
CA MET A 2 5.30 1.85 -17.82
C MET A 2 6.66 2.57 -17.64
N TYR A 3 7.06 3.43 -18.57
CA TYR A 3 8.32 4.18 -18.46
C TYR A 3 8.38 5.13 -17.26
N GLY A 4 7.22 5.66 -16.83
CA GLY A 4 7.13 6.56 -15.68
C GLY A 4 7.23 5.81 -14.35
N SER A 5 6.60 4.63 -14.25
CA SER A 5 6.75 3.75 -13.09
C SER A 5 8.17 3.19 -12.99
N GLU A 6 8.81 2.82 -14.10
CA GLU A 6 10.22 2.39 -14.09
C GLU A 6 11.16 3.51 -13.64
N PHE A 7 10.99 4.74 -14.14
CA PHE A 7 11.80 5.88 -13.70
C PHE A 7 11.63 6.15 -12.20
N LEU A 8 10.40 6.07 -11.69
CA LEU A 8 10.11 6.25 -10.26
C LEU A 8 10.74 5.13 -9.41
N VAL A 9 10.55 3.87 -9.78
CA VAL A 9 11.12 2.73 -9.05
C VAL A 9 12.65 2.79 -9.05
N ASN A 10 13.27 3.11 -10.18
CA ASN A 10 14.73 3.26 -10.27
C ASN A 10 15.24 4.45 -9.44
N GLY A 11 14.51 5.58 -9.41
CA GLY A 11 14.84 6.73 -8.58
C GLY A 11 14.76 6.40 -7.08
N VAL A 12 13.70 5.71 -6.68
CA VAL A 12 13.49 5.22 -5.31
C VAL A 12 14.60 4.24 -4.89
N GLN A 13 14.97 3.28 -5.74
CA GLN A 13 16.09 2.38 -5.48
C GLN A 13 17.44 3.11 -5.39
N SER A 14 17.63 4.18 -6.15
CA SER A 14 18.85 4.99 -6.08
C SER A 14 18.96 5.74 -4.76
N ILE A 15 17.85 6.29 -4.25
CA ILE A 15 17.78 6.94 -2.93
C ILE A 15 18.04 5.90 -1.83
N ALA A 16 17.43 4.72 -1.95
CA ALA A 16 17.62 3.63 -1.01
C ALA A 16 19.08 3.16 -0.89
N ARG A 17 19.80 3.07 -2.01
CA ARG A 17 21.24 2.72 -2.00
C ARG A 17 22.14 3.78 -1.37
N LEU A 18 21.66 5.01 -1.28
CA LEU A 18 22.36 6.14 -0.66
C LEU A 18 22.00 6.30 0.82
N SER A 19 20.91 5.68 1.27
CA SER A 19 20.52 5.65 2.69
C SER A 19 21.20 4.50 3.43
N GLU A 20 21.63 4.72 4.67
CA GLU A 20 22.13 3.68 5.59
C GLU A 20 20.99 2.85 6.22
N TRP A 21 19.81 2.81 5.58
CA TRP A 21 18.63 2.13 6.08
C TRP A 21 18.65 0.64 5.77
N ASP A 22 18.02 -0.15 6.63
CA ASP A 22 17.84 -1.58 6.42
C ASP A 22 17.00 -1.85 5.15
N ASP A 23 17.34 -2.91 4.42
CA ASP A 23 16.63 -3.36 3.22
C ASP A 23 15.12 -3.54 3.47
N ARG A 24 14.73 -3.94 4.69
CA ARG A 24 13.32 -4.02 5.10
C ARG A 24 12.64 -2.66 5.05
N ILE A 25 13.25 -1.64 5.65
CA ILE A 25 12.68 -0.27 5.71
C ILE A 25 12.52 0.26 4.29
N VAL A 26 13.54 0.11 3.45
CA VAL A 26 13.52 0.50 2.03
C VAL A 26 12.38 -0.20 1.29
N SER A 27 12.23 -1.51 1.48
CA SER A 27 11.25 -2.32 0.76
C SER A 27 9.81 -1.97 1.15
N VAL A 28 9.56 -1.87 2.45
CA VAL A 28 8.21 -1.65 3.01
C VAL A 28 7.77 -0.18 2.90
N SER A 29 8.70 0.78 2.81
CA SER A 29 8.38 2.19 2.63
C SER A 29 8.55 2.66 1.18
N LEU A 30 9.78 2.85 0.76
CA LEU A 30 10.18 3.53 -0.46
C LEU A 30 9.69 2.78 -1.70
N VAL A 31 9.99 1.48 -1.80
CA VAL A 31 9.58 0.65 -2.95
C VAL A 31 8.06 0.48 -2.97
N ALA A 32 7.44 0.20 -1.82
CA ALA A 32 5.99 0.06 -1.71
C ALA A 32 5.25 1.33 -2.14
N ILE A 33 5.67 2.52 -1.68
CA ILE A 33 5.11 3.81 -2.12
C ILE A 33 5.33 3.99 -3.63
N GLY A 34 6.56 3.80 -4.11
CA GLY A 34 6.92 4.02 -5.50
C GLY A 34 6.07 3.20 -6.48
N THR A 35 5.80 1.94 -6.14
CA THR A 35 4.94 1.06 -6.95
C THR A 35 3.46 1.42 -6.90
N SER A 36 2.99 2.09 -5.83
CA SER A 36 1.58 2.48 -5.64
C SER A 36 1.25 3.90 -6.14
N LEU A 37 2.27 4.69 -6.53
CA LEU A 37 2.09 6.05 -7.04
C LEU A 37 1.23 6.12 -8.31
N PRO A 38 1.40 5.24 -9.32
CA PRO A 38 0.53 5.22 -10.49
C PRO A 38 -0.95 5.02 -10.12
N GLU A 39 -1.23 4.12 -9.19
CA GLU A 39 -2.58 3.81 -8.69
C GLU A 39 -3.15 4.95 -7.86
N LEU A 40 -2.30 5.65 -7.09
CA LEU A 40 -2.70 6.87 -6.41
C LEU A 40 -3.09 7.95 -7.43
N ALA A 41 -2.29 8.14 -8.48
CA ALA A 41 -2.58 9.11 -9.53
C ALA A 41 -3.90 8.79 -10.26
N THR A 42 -4.15 7.52 -10.62
CA THR A 42 -5.41 7.12 -11.25
C THR A 42 -6.60 7.29 -10.32
N SER A 43 -6.46 6.94 -9.04
CA SER A 43 -7.49 7.12 -8.01
C SER A 43 -7.83 8.60 -7.78
N LEU A 44 -6.81 9.48 -7.74
CA LEU A 44 -7.01 10.91 -7.60
C LEU A 44 -7.73 11.52 -8.80
N VAL A 45 -7.33 11.16 -10.03
CA VAL A 45 -8.01 11.62 -11.25
C VAL A 45 -9.46 11.16 -11.28
N ALA A 46 -9.75 9.90 -10.90
CA ALA A 46 -11.12 9.40 -10.80
C ALA A 46 -11.93 10.16 -9.73
N ALA A 47 -11.35 10.41 -8.55
CA ALA A 47 -11.99 11.18 -7.50
C ALA A 47 -12.31 12.63 -7.92
N PHE A 48 -11.39 13.30 -8.63
CA PHE A 48 -11.63 14.65 -9.17
C PHE A 48 -12.74 14.69 -10.22
N ARG A 49 -12.89 13.62 -11.00
CA ARG A 49 -13.99 13.44 -11.96
C ARG A 49 -15.31 13.04 -11.31
N LYS A 50 -15.36 12.95 -9.97
CA LYS A 50 -16.52 12.47 -9.18
C LYS A 50 -16.89 11.00 -9.47
N GLU A 51 -15.95 10.23 -10.01
CA GLU A 51 -16.09 8.78 -10.27
C GLU A 51 -15.61 8.00 -9.04
N SER A 52 -16.27 8.20 -7.89
CA SER A 52 -15.85 7.63 -6.60
C SER A 52 -15.84 6.11 -6.59
N ASN A 53 -16.76 5.48 -7.33
CA ASN A 53 -16.83 4.02 -7.46
C ASN A 53 -15.60 3.46 -8.19
N LEU A 54 -15.10 4.17 -9.20
CA LEU A 54 -13.90 3.77 -9.93
C LEU A 54 -12.65 3.93 -9.07
N ALA A 55 -12.55 5.02 -8.29
CA ALA A 55 -11.45 5.23 -7.37
C ALA A 55 -11.38 4.12 -6.28
N ILE A 56 -12.53 3.77 -5.68
CA ILE A 56 -12.61 2.70 -4.68
C ILE A 56 -12.34 1.32 -5.32
N GLY A 57 -12.86 1.08 -6.52
CA GLY A 57 -12.62 -0.15 -7.26
C GLY A 57 -11.14 -0.37 -7.56
N ASN A 58 -10.44 0.68 -7.97
CA ASN A 58 -8.99 0.65 -8.19
C ASN A 58 -8.24 0.38 -6.87
N LEU A 59 -8.57 1.09 -5.80
CA LEU A 59 -7.94 0.92 -4.49
C LEU A 59 -8.07 -0.52 -3.95
N ILE A 60 -9.30 -1.06 -3.96
CA ILE A 60 -9.57 -2.41 -3.43
C ILE A 60 -8.99 -3.47 -4.38
N GLY A 61 -9.22 -3.31 -5.69
CA GLY A 61 -8.79 -4.26 -6.71
C GLY A 61 -7.28 -4.45 -6.74
N SER A 62 -6.51 -3.35 -6.72
CA SER A 62 -5.05 -3.41 -6.75
C SER A 62 -4.47 -4.09 -5.50
N ASN A 63 -5.03 -3.82 -4.31
CA ASN A 63 -4.58 -4.48 -3.08
C ASN A 63 -4.90 -5.99 -3.08
N ILE A 64 -6.09 -6.38 -3.55
CA ILE A 64 -6.46 -7.79 -3.70
C ILE A 64 -5.52 -8.48 -4.70
N PHE A 65 -5.23 -7.82 -5.83
CA PHE A 65 -4.31 -8.34 -6.84
C PHE A 65 -2.88 -8.51 -6.29
N ASN A 66 -2.38 -7.53 -5.53
CA ASN A 66 -1.05 -7.60 -4.92
C ASN A 66 -0.93 -8.77 -3.93
N VAL A 67 -1.94 -9.02 -3.11
CA VAL A 67 -1.91 -10.13 -2.14
C VAL A 67 -2.14 -11.49 -2.82
N LEU A 68 -3.12 -11.60 -3.71
CA LEU A 68 -3.48 -12.90 -4.28
C LEU A 68 -2.59 -13.30 -5.46
N ALA A 69 -2.33 -12.37 -6.39
CA ALA A 69 -1.55 -12.67 -7.58
C ALA A 69 -0.05 -12.47 -7.30
N VAL A 70 0.37 -11.28 -6.89
CA VAL A 70 1.82 -11.00 -6.76
C VAL A 70 2.42 -11.78 -5.58
N LEU A 71 1.89 -11.63 -4.37
CA LEU A 71 2.37 -12.36 -3.19
C LEU A 71 2.10 -13.87 -3.31
N GLY A 72 0.94 -14.27 -3.84
CA GLY A 72 0.61 -15.68 -4.06
C GLY A 72 1.58 -16.38 -5.02
N ILE A 73 1.83 -15.80 -6.21
CA ILE A 73 2.76 -16.38 -7.19
C ILE A 73 4.19 -16.35 -6.65
N THR A 74 4.63 -15.25 -6.03
CA THR A 74 5.98 -15.17 -5.45
C THR A 74 6.19 -16.21 -4.35
N SER A 75 5.18 -16.49 -3.52
CA SER A 75 5.26 -17.51 -2.47
C SER A 75 5.38 -18.94 -3.01
N ILE A 76 4.84 -19.22 -4.21
CA ILE A 76 4.99 -20.51 -4.89
C ILE A 76 6.41 -20.67 -5.43
N ILE A 77 6.98 -19.60 -5.99
CA ILE A 77 8.33 -19.62 -6.60
C ILE A 77 9.41 -19.61 -5.50
N THR A 78 9.23 -18.79 -4.46
CA THR A 78 10.17 -18.63 -3.36
C THR A 78 9.39 -18.65 -2.04
N PRO A 79 9.39 -19.78 -1.31
CA PRO A 79 8.63 -19.91 -0.08
C PRO A 79 9.04 -18.86 0.95
N ILE A 80 8.07 -18.00 1.31
CA ILE A 80 8.27 -16.93 2.28
C ILE A 80 8.19 -17.54 3.67
N LYS A 81 9.33 -17.58 4.37
CA LYS A 81 9.40 -18.07 5.74
C LYS A 81 9.23 -16.89 6.70
N MET A 82 8.19 -16.90 7.53
CA MET A 82 8.02 -15.94 8.63
C MET A 82 8.92 -16.31 9.81
N ILE A 83 10.24 -16.24 9.61
CA ILE A 83 11.23 -16.51 10.66
C ILE A 83 11.61 -15.21 11.38
N ASP A 84 11.43 -14.07 10.72
CA ASP A 84 11.82 -12.76 11.22
C ASP A 84 10.65 -12.11 11.97
N GLU A 85 10.86 -11.70 13.23
CA GLU A 85 9.86 -11.00 14.05
C GLU A 85 9.40 -9.70 13.39
N SER A 86 10.28 -9.08 12.61
CA SER A 86 10.01 -7.84 11.90
C SER A 86 8.95 -8.01 10.81
N LEU A 87 9.04 -9.10 10.02
CA LEU A 87 8.04 -9.46 9.00
C LEU A 87 6.68 -9.80 9.61
N PHE A 88 6.67 -10.46 10.77
CA PHE A 88 5.43 -10.76 11.48
C PHE A 88 4.73 -9.49 11.97
N THR A 89 5.51 -8.52 12.44
CA THR A 89 5.00 -7.21 12.88
C THR A 89 4.38 -6.43 11.72
N ASP A 90 5.04 -6.39 10.56
CA ASP A 90 4.51 -5.73 9.35
C ASP A 90 3.20 -6.38 8.87
N TYR A 91 3.12 -7.71 8.95
CA TYR A 91 1.90 -8.44 8.63
C TYR A 91 0.73 -8.10 9.58
N ILE A 92 1.01 -7.94 10.88
CA ILE A 92 -0.02 -7.50 11.85
C ILE A 92 -0.52 -6.10 11.50
N TRP A 93 0.37 -5.16 11.21
CA TRP A 93 -0.01 -3.81 10.80
C TRP A 93 -0.89 -3.84 9.54
N MET A 94 -0.53 -4.63 8.53
CA MET A 94 -1.34 -4.83 7.33
C MET A 94 -2.74 -5.37 7.67
N MET A 95 -2.85 -6.38 8.54
CA MET A 95 -4.14 -6.95 8.94
C MET A 95 -5.04 -5.97 9.68
N ILE A 96 -4.48 -5.21 10.62
CA ILE A 96 -5.22 -4.16 11.33
C ILE A 96 -5.72 -3.11 10.33
N SER A 97 -4.88 -2.71 9.37
CA SER A 97 -5.23 -1.74 8.32
C SER A 97 -6.46 -2.20 7.52
N VAL A 98 -6.45 -3.45 7.07
CA VAL A 98 -7.54 -4.05 6.28
C VAL A 98 -8.81 -4.16 7.09
N ILE A 99 -8.72 -4.54 8.37
CA ILE A 99 -9.89 -4.64 9.26
C ILE A 99 -10.51 -3.26 9.48
N ILE A 100 -9.70 -2.24 9.77
CA ILE A 100 -10.17 -0.85 9.95
C ILE A 100 -10.86 -0.36 8.67
N LEU A 101 -10.23 -0.57 7.51
CA LEU A 101 -10.78 -0.18 6.22
C LEU A 101 -12.10 -0.90 5.92
N GLY A 102 -12.14 -2.22 6.14
CA GLY A 102 -13.34 -3.04 5.97
C GLY A 102 -14.48 -2.63 6.91
N PHE A 103 -14.15 -2.32 8.16
CA PHE A 103 -15.10 -1.81 9.14
C PHE A 103 -15.70 -0.47 8.70
N PHE A 104 -14.90 0.48 8.23
CA PHE A 104 -15.41 1.77 7.73
C PHE A 104 -16.30 1.61 6.50
N ILE A 105 -15.88 0.80 5.52
CA ILE A 105 -16.64 0.58 4.28
C ILE A 105 -17.95 -0.18 4.54
N TYR A 106 -17.97 -1.13 5.48
CA TYR A 106 -19.15 -1.99 5.70
C TYR A 106 -20.13 -1.40 6.73
N VAL A 107 -19.63 -0.75 7.78
CA VAL A 107 -20.46 -0.31 8.92
C VAL A 107 -20.93 1.14 8.78
N PHE A 108 -20.05 2.06 8.35
CA PHE A 108 -20.33 3.49 8.41
C PHE A 108 -20.78 4.09 7.08
N SER A 109 -20.19 3.61 6.00
CA SER A 109 -20.19 4.36 4.75
C SER A 109 -20.78 3.49 3.66
N LYS A 110 -22.04 3.74 3.27
CA LYS A 110 -22.84 3.02 2.25
C LYS A 110 -22.11 2.89 0.88
N LYS A 111 -21.03 2.10 0.83
CA LYS A 111 -20.07 1.92 -0.27
C LYS A 111 -19.22 3.15 -0.66
N GLN A 112 -18.99 4.13 0.22
CA GLN A 112 -18.20 5.33 -0.10
C GLN A 112 -17.33 5.80 1.06
N VAL A 113 -16.00 5.89 0.90
CA VAL A 113 -15.12 6.37 1.98
C VAL A 113 -15.32 7.88 2.22
N SER A 114 -15.65 8.26 3.45
CA SER A 114 -15.82 9.67 3.83
C SER A 114 -14.47 10.38 4.02
N LYS A 115 -14.45 11.72 3.95
CA LYS A 115 -13.22 12.51 4.17
C LYS A 115 -12.59 12.24 5.54
N THR A 116 -13.42 12.06 6.56
CA THR A 116 -13.03 11.74 7.93
C THR A 116 -12.39 10.35 8.03
N GLU A 117 -12.97 9.34 7.38
CA GLU A 117 -12.39 7.99 7.33
C GLU A 117 -11.05 7.98 6.60
N GLY A 118 -10.97 8.67 5.45
CA GLY A 118 -9.72 8.82 4.71
C GLY A 118 -8.63 9.52 5.52
N PHE A 119 -8.97 10.56 6.28
CA PHE A 119 -8.04 11.23 7.18
C PHE A 119 -7.54 10.31 8.29
N LEU A 120 -8.43 9.52 8.91
CA LEU A 120 -8.06 8.60 9.98
C LEU A 120 -7.13 7.48 9.48
N LEU A 121 -7.39 6.95 8.28
CA LEU A 121 -6.52 5.99 7.61
C LEU A 121 -5.14 6.57 7.29
N LEU A 122 -5.08 7.85 6.89
CA LEU A 122 -3.82 8.54 6.62
C LEU A 122 -3.01 8.77 7.90
N VAL A 123 -3.66 9.14 9.00
CA VAL A 123 -3.00 9.24 10.32
C VAL A 123 -2.46 7.88 10.75
N PHE A 124 -3.24 6.81 10.60
CA PHE A 124 -2.80 5.45 10.90
C PHE A 124 -1.57 5.04 10.06
N TYR A 125 -1.58 5.37 8.77
CA TYR A 125 -0.43 5.15 7.89
C TYR A 125 0.83 5.91 8.33
N ILE A 126 0.69 7.18 8.73
CA ILE A 126 1.83 7.97 9.25
C ILE A 126 2.38 7.35 10.54
N VAL A 127 1.51 6.89 11.44
CA VAL A 127 1.93 6.20 12.68
C VAL A 127 2.69 4.93 12.34
N PHE A 128 2.18 4.11 11.41
CA PHE A 128 2.88 2.93 10.93
C PHE A 128 4.28 3.27 10.39
N MET A 129 4.38 4.30 9.53
CA MET A 129 5.67 4.74 8.99
C MET A 129 6.63 5.18 10.10
N PHE A 130 6.14 5.88 11.14
CA PHE A 130 6.98 6.29 12.26
C PHE A 130 7.50 5.10 13.10
N PHE A 131 6.74 4.01 13.21
CA PHE A 131 7.22 2.78 13.87
C PHE A 131 8.11 1.91 12.98
N LEU A 132 8.05 2.10 11.66
CA LEU A 132 8.86 1.36 10.69
C LEU A 132 10.31 1.87 10.63
N PHE A 133 10.50 3.19 10.75
CA PHE A 133 11.81 3.85 10.81
C PHE A 133 12.39 3.84 12.23
#